data_AF-A0A8G2BVZ3-F1
#
_entry.id   AF-A0A8G2BVZ3-F1
#
_cell.length_a   1.000
_cell.length_b   1.000
_cell.length_c   1.000
_cell.angle_alpha   90.00
_cell.angle_beta   90.00
_cell.angle_gamma   90.00
#
_symmetry.space_group_name_H-M   'P 1'
#
loop_
_entity.id
_entity.type
_entity.pdbx_description
1 polymer ?
#
loop_
_entity_poly.entity_id
_entity_poly.type
_entity_poly.pdbx_seq_one_letter_code
_entity_poly.pdbx_strand_id
1 'polypeptide(L)'
;MGHEVFIRDVSVLGFPSYYVFIPNVSIFGRKTYEDASNTMTLLDTIEQDAIEDLFFPTSKFIDDKSIIRKLLNAIAPNREDTFKDVMMQEVLKLKFDPSFYWSKIPVSFFLTLFCFVLEEYTNAKKYLKLYIEETGNEEDDYYLKILSYFNLLEKGDNEKILNEIPDEILQDFSSTKNIFSNITLPNCPNCEDCLLKDNCQTRPNFNIALKLNNKMDRTLNQSNLRVLFESEI
;
A
#
# COMPACT_ATOMS: atom_id res chain seq x y z
N MET A 1 -10.39 -39.07 -11.28
CA MET A 1 -9.63 -38.57 -10.11
C MET A 1 -10.67 -37.98 -9.16
N GLY A 2 -10.90 -38.59 -8.00
CA GLY A 2 -12.05 -38.31 -7.12
C GLY A 2 -12.02 -36.95 -6.42
N HIS A 3 -11.86 -35.86 -7.17
CA HIS A 3 -11.90 -34.51 -6.66
C HIS A 3 -13.31 -33.95 -6.75
N GLU A 4 -13.70 -33.19 -5.74
CA GLU A 4 -14.90 -32.36 -5.80
C GLU A 4 -14.66 -31.19 -6.78
N VAL A 5 -15.65 -30.90 -7.61
CA VAL A 5 -15.58 -29.81 -8.58
C VAL A 5 -16.73 -28.84 -8.30
N PHE A 6 -16.38 -27.60 -7.99
CA PHE A 6 -17.34 -26.53 -7.77
C PHE A 6 -17.43 -25.69 -9.05
N ILE A 7 -18.62 -25.62 -9.63
CA ILE A 7 -18.89 -24.83 -10.83
C ILE A 7 -19.92 -23.77 -10.47
N ARG A 8 -19.56 -22.51 -10.64
CA ARG A 8 -20.48 -21.38 -10.54
C ARG A 8 -20.72 -20.79 -11.92
N ASP A 9 -21.98 -20.73 -12.33
CA ASP A 9 -22.38 -19.97 -13.50
C ASP A 9 -22.20 -18.47 -13.23
N VAL A 10 -21.42 -17.81 -14.06
CA VAL A 10 -21.16 -16.37 -14.03
C VAL A 10 -21.47 -15.72 -15.38
N SER A 11 -22.36 -16.32 -16.18
CA SER A 11 -22.80 -15.87 -17.50
C SER A 11 -23.66 -14.61 -17.47
N VAL A 12 -23.54 -13.78 -16.43
CA VAL A 12 -24.33 -12.56 -16.21
C VAL A 12 -24.25 -11.61 -17.39
N LEU A 13 -23.10 -11.55 -18.08
CA LEU A 13 -22.87 -10.70 -19.25
C LEU A 13 -23.48 -11.27 -20.55
N GLY A 14 -24.27 -12.34 -20.49
CA GLY A 14 -24.98 -12.89 -21.65
C GLY A 14 -24.14 -13.75 -22.59
N PHE A 15 -22.94 -14.17 -22.17
CA PHE A 15 -22.15 -15.21 -22.84
C PHE A 15 -21.79 -16.31 -21.83
N PRO A 16 -21.76 -17.60 -22.25
CA PRO A 16 -21.47 -18.72 -21.36
C PRO A 16 -20.13 -18.54 -20.65
N SER A 17 -20.18 -18.35 -19.33
CA SER A 17 -19.02 -18.10 -18.48
C SER A 17 -19.18 -18.86 -17.18
N TYR A 18 -18.17 -19.63 -16.80
CA TYR A 18 -18.20 -20.46 -15.61
C TYR A 18 -16.94 -20.23 -14.79
N TYR A 19 -17.12 -19.97 -13.49
CA TYR A 19 -16.04 -20.01 -12.52
C TYR A 19 -15.93 -21.44 -11.99
N VAL A 20 -14.85 -22.12 -12.34
CA VAL A 20 -14.59 -23.51 -11.95
C VAL A 20 -13.50 -23.54 -10.90
N PHE A 21 -13.81 -24.13 -9.74
CA PHE A 21 -12.89 -24.29 -8.63
C PHE A 21 -12.80 -25.77 -8.25
N ILE A 22 -11.59 -26.31 -8.29
CA ILE A 22 -11.28 -27.66 -7.83
C ILE A 22 -10.36 -27.51 -6.61
N PRO A 23 -10.80 -27.86 -5.38
CA PRO A 23 -9.96 -27.76 -4.20
C PRO A 23 -8.66 -28.56 -4.41
N ASN A 24 -7.55 -28.00 -3.96
CA ASN A 24 -6.20 -28.58 -4.06
C ASN A 24 -5.65 -28.77 -5.49
N VAL A 25 -6.39 -28.37 -6.53
CA VAL A 25 -5.94 -28.46 -7.94
C VAL A 25 -5.97 -27.08 -8.60
N SER A 26 -7.03 -26.31 -8.38
CA SER A 26 -7.21 -24.94 -8.91
C SER A 26 -6.69 -23.86 -7.97
N ILE A 27 -5.89 -24.22 -6.96
CA ILE A 27 -5.28 -23.26 -6.04
C ILE A 27 -4.05 -22.66 -6.74
N PHE A 28 -4.27 -21.61 -7.52
CA PHE A 28 -3.21 -20.67 -7.92
C PHE A 28 -3.49 -19.35 -7.21
N GLY A 29 -2.70 -19.03 -6.19
CA GLY A 29 -2.78 -17.76 -5.45
C GLY A 29 -3.01 -17.87 -3.94
N ARG A 30 -2.46 -16.86 -3.24
CA ARG A 30 -2.46 -16.39 -1.83
C ARG A 30 -3.41 -16.99 -0.77
N LYS A 31 -3.53 -18.32 -0.69
CA LYS A 31 -3.75 -18.97 0.61
C LYS A 31 -2.54 -19.84 0.85
N THR A 32 -1.64 -19.35 1.71
CA THR A 32 -0.37 -19.96 2.17
C THR A 32 -0.14 -21.35 1.58
N TYR A 33 0.41 -21.36 0.38
CA TYR A 33 1.13 -22.52 -0.10
C TYR A 33 2.52 -22.37 0.49
N GLU A 34 3.00 -23.37 1.24
CA GLU A 34 4.42 -23.43 1.61
C GLU A 34 5.20 -23.68 0.32
N ASP A 35 5.47 -22.62 -0.42
CA ASP A 35 6.37 -22.70 -1.54
C ASP A 35 7.80 -22.70 -1.00
N ALA A 36 8.44 -23.86 -1.06
CA ALA A 36 9.87 -24.01 -0.76
C ALA A 36 10.75 -23.34 -1.83
N SER A 37 10.17 -22.80 -2.90
CA SER A 37 10.84 -21.96 -3.87
C SER A 37 10.88 -20.51 -3.37
N ASN A 38 12.06 -19.88 -3.48
CA ASN A 38 12.34 -18.50 -3.07
C ASN A 38 11.64 -17.44 -3.96
N THR A 39 10.44 -17.72 -4.47
CA THR A 39 9.75 -16.92 -5.51
C THR A 39 8.57 -16.10 -4.99
N MET A 40 8.20 -16.22 -3.71
CA MET A 40 7.11 -15.41 -3.14
C MET A 40 7.48 -13.92 -3.13
N THR A 41 6.60 -13.09 -3.68
CA THR A 41 6.71 -11.62 -3.61
C THR A 41 6.20 -11.12 -2.25
N LEU A 42 6.61 -9.92 -1.82
CA LEU A 42 6.12 -9.30 -0.58
C LEU A 42 4.59 -9.29 -0.51
N LEU A 43 3.94 -8.96 -1.64
CA LEU A 43 2.48 -8.91 -1.73
C LEU A 43 1.84 -10.29 -1.48
N ASP A 44 2.54 -11.40 -1.72
CA ASP A 44 2.06 -12.76 -1.49
C ASP A 44 2.14 -13.19 -0.02
N THR A 45 2.99 -12.54 0.77
CA THR A 45 3.22 -12.85 2.20
C THR A 45 2.41 -11.99 3.16
N ILE A 46 1.83 -10.89 2.69
CA ILE A 46 1.11 -9.93 3.51
C ILE A 46 -0.30 -10.42 3.86
N GLU A 47 -0.65 -10.40 5.15
CA GLU A 47 -2.05 -10.51 5.61
C GLU A 47 -2.78 -9.18 5.37
N GLN A 48 -3.35 -9.06 4.17
CA GLN A 48 -3.87 -7.79 3.64
C GLN A 48 -4.98 -7.18 4.51
N ASP A 49 -5.92 -7.99 4.98
CA ASP A 49 -7.04 -7.53 5.79
C ASP A 49 -6.54 -6.89 7.11
N ALA A 50 -5.46 -7.44 7.69
CA ALA A 50 -4.85 -6.89 8.89
C ALA A 50 -4.18 -5.53 8.64
N ILE A 51 -3.57 -5.32 7.47
CA ILE A 51 -2.98 -4.04 7.10
C ILE A 51 -4.05 -2.98 6.88
N GLU A 52 -5.09 -3.31 6.12
CA GLU A 52 -6.19 -2.38 5.82
C GLU A 52 -6.86 -1.92 7.13
N ASP A 53 -7.13 -2.82 8.07
CA ASP A 53 -7.72 -2.49 9.37
C ASP A 53 -6.82 -1.63 10.27
N LEU A 54 -5.49 -1.74 10.12
CA LEU A 54 -4.54 -0.95 10.89
C LEU A 54 -4.28 0.43 10.26
N PHE A 55 -4.25 0.50 8.93
CA PHE A 55 -3.97 1.74 8.20
C PHE A 55 -5.21 2.64 8.11
N PHE A 56 -6.42 2.06 8.14
CA PHE A 56 -7.67 2.79 7.93
C PHE A 56 -8.55 2.86 9.19
N PRO A 57 -9.15 4.03 9.49
CA PRO A 57 -8.89 5.33 8.88
C PRO A 57 -7.54 5.90 9.35
N THR A 58 -6.85 6.62 8.46
CA THR A 58 -5.48 7.13 8.68
C THR A 58 -5.32 7.94 9.97
N SER A 59 -6.34 8.73 10.31
CA SER A 59 -6.36 9.52 11.55
C SER A 59 -6.06 8.71 12.82
N LYS A 60 -6.34 7.41 12.82
CA LYS A 60 -6.05 6.55 13.98
C LYS A 60 -4.60 6.14 14.10
N PHE A 61 -3.88 5.90 13.00
CA PHE A 61 -2.52 5.37 13.09
C PHE A 61 -1.47 6.45 13.35
N ILE A 62 -1.68 7.67 12.84
CA ILE A 62 -0.70 8.77 12.96
C ILE A 62 -0.39 9.08 14.43
N ASP A 63 -1.37 8.92 15.32
CA ASP A 63 -1.20 9.26 16.74
C ASP A 63 -0.81 8.06 17.62
N ASP A 64 -0.70 6.85 17.07
CA ASP A 64 -0.47 5.62 17.84
C ASP A 64 0.76 4.84 17.35
N LYS A 65 1.88 5.00 18.07
CA LYS A 65 3.12 4.24 17.82
C LYS A 65 2.90 2.72 17.86
N SER A 66 1.92 2.20 18.61
CA SER A 66 1.65 0.76 18.66
C SER A 66 1.03 0.23 17.37
N ILE A 67 0.17 1.03 16.71
CA ILE A 67 -0.38 0.71 15.39
C ILE A 67 0.71 0.78 14.34
N ILE A 68 1.55 1.82 14.38
CA ILE A 68 2.71 1.96 13.48
C ILE A 68 3.63 0.74 13.60
N ARG A 69 3.87 0.23 14.81
CA ARG A 69 4.66 -1.00 15.00
C ARG A 69 4.00 -2.24 14.41
N LYS A 70 2.67 -2.38 14.53
CA LYS A 70 1.95 -3.49 13.90
C LYS A 70 2.00 -3.42 12.38
N LEU A 71 1.81 -2.22 11.81
CA LEU A 71 1.97 -1.98 10.37
C LEU A 71 3.38 -2.30 9.91
N LEU A 72 4.39 -1.82 10.63
CA LEU A 72 5.79 -2.14 10.34
C LEU A 72 5.99 -3.66 10.35
N ASN A 73 5.54 -4.39 11.37
CA ASN A 73 5.71 -5.85 11.42
C ASN A 73 4.92 -6.61 10.34
N ALA A 74 3.79 -6.05 9.88
CA ALA A 74 2.98 -6.67 8.83
C ALA A 74 3.53 -6.44 7.42
N ILE A 75 4.24 -5.32 7.20
CA ILE A 75 4.78 -4.92 5.90
C ILE A 75 6.28 -5.24 5.79
N ALA A 76 7.04 -5.04 6.87
CA ALA A 76 8.48 -5.17 6.86
C ALA A 76 8.85 -6.62 6.54
N PRO A 77 9.55 -6.88 5.44
CA PRO A 77 9.91 -8.22 5.07
C PRO A 77 11.09 -8.73 5.90
N ASN A 78 11.21 -10.05 5.93
CA ASN A 78 12.41 -10.72 6.45
C ASN A 78 13.66 -10.49 5.57
N ARG A 79 13.49 -10.01 4.32
CA ARG A 79 14.55 -9.85 3.31
C ARG A 79 14.41 -8.57 2.50
N GLU A 80 15.53 -7.93 2.18
CA GLU A 80 15.54 -6.65 1.49
C GLU A 80 15.05 -6.72 0.04
N ASP A 81 15.51 -7.68 -0.73
CA ASP A 81 15.15 -7.83 -2.15
C ASP A 81 13.64 -8.00 -2.45
N THR A 82 12.82 -8.22 -1.42
CA THR A 82 11.38 -8.43 -1.55
C THR A 82 10.56 -7.14 -1.69
N PHE A 83 11.09 -5.98 -1.31
CA PHE A 83 10.37 -4.70 -1.39
C PHE A 83 10.66 -3.88 -2.64
N LYS A 84 11.66 -4.28 -3.44
CA LYS A 84 12.16 -3.44 -4.53
C LYS A 84 11.07 -3.21 -5.55
N ASP A 85 10.83 -1.93 -5.87
CA ASP A 85 9.82 -1.47 -6.83
C ASP A 85 8.36 -1.76 -6.43
N VAL A 86 8.08 -2.12 -5.17
CA VAL A 86 6.71 -2.31 -4.67
C VAL A 86 6.13 -0.97 -4.24
N MET A 87 4.96 -0.61 -4.76
CA MET A 87 4.30 0.66 -4.46
C MET A 87 3.33 0.53 -3.28
N MET A 88 3.24 1.57 -2.45
CA MET A 88 2.37 1.55 -1.27
C MET A 88 0.89 1.36 -1.64
N GLN A 89 0.46 1.87 -2.80
CA GLN A 89 -0.91 1.65 -3.28
C GLN A 89 -1.23 0.16 -3.49
N GLU A 90 -0.24 -0.67 -3.86
CA GLU A 90 -0.42 -2.11 -4.08
C GLU A 90 -0.58 -2.85 -2.76
N VAL A 91 0.17 -2.43 -1.73
CA VAL A 91 0.03 -2.95 -0.36
C VAL A 91 -1.35 -2.64 0.20
N LEU A 92 -1.87 -1.43 -0.05
CA LEU A 92 -3.19 -0.98 0.41
C LEU A 92 -4.35 -1.38 -0.51
N LYS A 93 -4.09 -2.05 -1.64
CA LYS A 93 -5.05 -2.33 -2.73
C LYS A 93 -5.84 -1.10 -3.18
N LEU A 94 -5.22 0.06 -3.11
CA LEU A 94 -5.79 1.27 -3.67
C LEU A 94 -5.33 1.43 -5.11
N LYS A 95 -6.22 1.91 -5.96
CA LYS A 95 -5.92 2.25 -7.33
C LYS A 95 -6.02 3.75 -7.49
N PHE A 96 -4.96 4.37 -7.96
CA PHE A 96 -4.94 5.78 -8.29
C PHE A 96 -4.74 6.01 -9.79
N ASP A 97 -4.96 7.24 -10.24
CA ASP A 97 -4.56 7.67 -11.58
C ASP A 97 -3.04 7.45 -11.77
N PRO A 98 -2.57 6.85 -12.88
CA PRO A 98 -1.14 6.60 -13.11
C PRO A 98 -0.25 7.85 -13.08
N SER A 99 -0.81 9.02 -13.39
CA SER A 99 -0.09 10.29 -13.35
C SER A 99 0.06 10.84 -11.92
N PHE A 100 -0.84 10.44 -11.01
CA PHE A 100 -0.87 10.92 -9.63
C PHE A 100 0.26 10.32 -8.79
N TYR A 101 0.80 11.12 -7.86
CA TYR A 101 2.04 10.75 -7.15
C TYR A 101 1.89 9.47 -6.31
N TRP A 102 0.71 9.20 -5.75
CA TRP A 102 0.44 7.95 -5.01
C TRP A 102 0.67 6.68 -5.83
N SER A 103 0.57 6.78 -7.16
CA SER A 103 0.86 5.65 -8.05
C SER A 103 2.34 5.29 -8.14
N LYS A 104 3.21 6.10 -7.53
CA LYS A 104 4.66 6.06 -7.67
C LYS A 104 5.40 6.11 -6.34
N ILE A 105 4.70 6.10 -5.20
CA ILE A 105 5.36 6.09 -3.89
C ILE A 105 5.74 4.64 -3.54
N PRO A 106 7.03 4.31 -3.44
CA PRO A 106 7.46 2.98 -3.03
C PRO A 106 7.16 2.74 -1.55
N VAL A 107 7.02 1.48 -1.16
CA VAL A 107 6.78 1.06 0.24
C VAL A 107 7.94 1.49 1.15
N SER A 108 9.16 1.51 0.63
CA SER A 108 10.40 1.95 1.31
C SER A 108 10.27 3.33 1.96
N PHE A 109 9.55 4.24 1.31
CA PHE A 109 9.23 5.56 1.85
C PHE A 109 8.48 5.45 3.18
N PHE A 110 7.38 4.70 3.21
CA PHE A 110 6.58 4.53 4.43
C PHE A 110 7.31 3.76 5.53
N LEU A 111 8.07 2.73 5.17
CA LEU A 111 8.91 1.99 6.12
C LEU A 111 9.96 2.89 6.78
N THR A 112 10.54 3.83 6.03
CA THR A 112 11.45 4.86 6.57
C THR A 112 10.76 5.69 7.65
N LEU A 113 9.57 6.22 7.34
CA LEU A 113 8.83 7.07 8.28
C LEU A 113 8.38 6.28 9.51
N PHE A 114 7.89 5.06 9.33
CA PHE A 114 7.48 4.19 10.44
C PHE A 114 8.65 3.88 11.37
N CYS A 115 9.80 3.46 10.84
CA CYS A 115 10.98 3.21 11.65
C CYS A 115 11.46 4.48 12.37
N PHE A 116 11.40 5.65 11.73
CA PHE A 116 11.75 6.91 12.37
C PHE A 116 10.84 7.21 13.58
N VAL A 117 9.51 7.10 13.40
CA VAL A 117 8.54 7.35 14.49
C VAL A 117 8.74 6.38 15.66
N LEU A 118 9.17 5.15 15.36
CA LEU A 118 9.50 4.13 16.36
C LEU A 118 10.91 4.26 16.94
N GLU A 119 11.68 5.26 16.51
CA GLU A 119 13.06 5.55 16.92
C GLU A 119 14.05 4.43 16.54
N GLU A 120 13.71 3.64 15.53
CA GLU A 120 14.54 2.57 14.96
C GLU A 120 15.45 3.11 13.84
N TYR A 121 16.34 4.03 14.18
CA TYR A 121 17.12 4.80 13.20
C TYR A 121 18.00 3.95 12.27
N THR A 122 18.50 2.80 12.74
CA THR A 122 19.25 1.86 11.89
C THR A 122 18.39 1.34 10.73
N ASN A 123 17.15 0.92 11.01
CA ASN A 123 16.21 0.46 10.00
C ASN A 123 15.70 1.62 9.15
N ALA A 124 15.43 2.78 9.74
CA ALA A 124 15.00 3.98 9.02
C ALA A 124 16.02 4.36 7.92
N LYS A 125 17.33 4.37 8.24
CA LYS A 125 18.39 4.63 7.25
C LYS A 125 18.43 3.61 6.14
N LYS A 126 18.25 2.33 6.48
CA LYS A 126 18.26 1.24 5.51
C LYS A 126 17.13 1.41 4.50
N TYR A 127 15.91 1.66 4.96
CA TYR A 127 14.77 1.90 4.06
C TYR A 127 14.87 3.22 3.30
N LEU A 128 15.48 4.25 3.89
CA LEU A 128 15.70 5.52 3.19
C LEU A 128 16.67 5.37 2.01
N LYS A 129 17.78 4.64 2.19
CA LYS A 129 18.74 4.38 1.11
C LYS A 129 18.09 3.65 -0.06
N LEU A 130 17.26 2.66 0.24
CA LEU A 130 16.48 1.95 -0.74
C LEU A 130 15.51 2.88 -1.48
N TYR A 131 14.75 3.70 -0.76
CA TYR A 131 13.83 4.66 -1.37
C TYR A 131 14.56 5.59 -2.34
N ILE A 132 15.74 6.08 -1.95
CA ILE A 132 16.60 6.94 -2.76
C ILE A 132 17.04 6.21 -4.04
N GLU A 133 17.46 4.94 -3.94
CA GLU A 133 17.83 4.10 -5.08
C GLU A 133 16.64 3.86 -6.03
N GLU A 134 15.46 3.52 -5.49
CA GLU A 134 14.25 3.25 -6.28
C GLU A 134 13.73 4.49 -7.02
N THR A 135 13.98 5.67 -6.46
CA THR A 135 13.50 6.93 -7.04
C THR A 135 14.56 7.69 -7.84
N GLY A 136 15.80 7.19 -7.89
CA GLY A 136 16.91 7.82 -8.62
C GLY A 136 17.33 9.17 -8.05
N ASN A 137 17.27 9.32 -6.72
CA ASN A 137 17.57 10.56 -6.00
C ASN A 137 18.91 10.53 -5.25
N GLU A 138 19.88 9.71 -5.68
CA GLU A 138 21.14 9.45 -4.97
C GLU A 138 21.99 10.71 -4.74
N GLU A 139 21.84 11.71 -5.61
CA GLU A 139 22.58 12.98 -5.56
C GLU A 139 21.78 14.13 -4.93
N ASP A 140 20.55 13.87 -4.46
CA ASP A 140 19.70 14.91 -3.88
C ASP A 140 20.17 15.28 -2.46
N ASP A 141 20.60 16.54 -2.30
CA ASP A 141 21.13 17.05 -1.03
C ASP A 141 20.11 16.91 0.11
N TYR A 142 18.82 17.06 -0.15
CA TYR A 142 17.78 16.93 0.87
C TYR A 142 17.82 15.54 1.52
N TYR A 143 17.83 14.49 0.70
CA TYR A 143 17.87 13.11 1.21
C TYR A 143 19.22 12.75 1.83
N LEU A 144 20.32 13.27 1.31
CA LEU A 144 21.65 13.10 1.93
C LEU A 144 21.71 13.74 3.32
N LYS A 145 21.06 14.89 3.52
CA LYS A 145 20.95 15.55 4.83
C LYS A 145 20.05 14.77 5.79
N ILE A 146 18.96 14.17 5.33
CA ILE A 146 18.14 13.26 6.16
C ILE A 146 18.96 12.03 6.58
N LEU A 147 19.73 11.42 5.67
CA LEU A 147 20.63 10.32 6.02
C LEU A 147 21.67 10.72 7.07
N SER A 148 22.25 11.92 6.95
CA SER A 148 23.14 12.48 7.97
C SER A 148 22.42 12.63 9.31
N TYR A 149 21.22 13.20 9.30
CA TYR A 149 20.39 13.39 10.49
C TYR A 149 20.12 12.06 11.22
N PHE A 150 19.70 11.02 10.50
CA PHE A 150 19.45 9.71 11.11
C PHE A 150 20.74 9.07 11.68
N ASN A 151 21.90 9.31 11.06
CA ASN A 151 23.19 8.85 11.59
C ASN A 151 23.56 9.57 12.89
N LEU A 152 23.27 10.86 13.01
CA LEU A 152 23.52 11.63 14.23
C LEU A 152 22.57 11.20 15.36
N LEU A 153 21.30 10.93 15.05
CA LEU A 153 20.33 10.40 16.00
C LEU A 153 20.74 9.03 16.57
N GLU A 154 21.22 8.11 15.72
CA GLU A 154 21.73 6.81 16.16
C GLU A 154 22.95 6.93 17.09
N LYS A 155 23.77 7.96 16.89
CA LYS A 155 24.95 8.23 17.73
C LYS A 155 24.62 9.05 19.00
N GLY A 156 23.45 9.67 19.07
CA GLY A 156 23.07 10.59 20.15
C GLY A 156 23.82 11.92 20.14
N ASP A 157 24.32 12.37 18.98
CA ASP A 157 25.16 13.57 18.84
C ASP A 157 24.29 14.84 18.65
N ASN A 158 23.58 15.23 19.71
CA ASN A 158 22.61 16.33 19.67
C ASN A 158 23.23 17.69 19.32
N GLU A 159 24.50 17.93 19.66
CA GLU A 159 25.19 19.19 19.35
C GLU A 159 25.36 19.35 17.84
N LYS A 160 25.76 18.29 17.13
CA LYS A 160 25.85 18.34 15.67
C LYS A 160 24.49 18.42 15.00
N ILE A 161 23.46 17.80 15.56
CA ILE A 161 22.11 17.91 15.01
C ILE A 161 21.69 19.39 14.94
N LEU A 162 21.92 20.15 16.00
CA LEU A 162 21.56 21.57 16.06
C LEU A 162 22.40 22.46 15.15
N ASN A 163 23.63 22.07 14.84
CA ASN A 163 24.57 22.89 14.09
C ASN A 163 24.65 22.54 12.59
N GLU A 164 24.40 21.29 12.21
CA GLU A 164 24.68 20.77 10.86
C GLU A 164 23.42 20.40 10.08
N ILE A 165 22.29 20.17 10.75
CA ILE A 165 21.04 19.76 10.10
C ILE A 165 20.16 21.00 9.86
N PRO A 166 19.70 21.23 8.62
CA PRO A 166 18.79 22.33 8.31
C PRO A 166 17.51 22.31 9.16
N ASP A 167 17.05 23.48 9.59
CA ASP A 167 15.82 23.65 10.39
C ASP A 167 14.58 23.04 9.72
N GLU A 168 14.51 23.08 8.38
CA GLU A 168 13.47 22.43 7.59
C GLU A 168 13.34 20.94 7.91
N ILE A 169 14.47 20.21 7.92
CA ILE A 169 14.49 18.78 8.23
C ILE A 169 14.13 18.57 9.69
N LEU A 170 14.65 19.40 10.60
CA LEU A 170 14.28 19.32 12.02
C LEU A 170 12.77 19.53 12.23
N GLN A 171 12.17 20.44 11.47
CA GLN A 171 10.75 20.73 11.52
C GLN A 171 9.91 19.58 10.96
N ASP A 172 10.27 19.04 9.80
CA ASP A 172 9.58 17.90 9.17
C ASP A 172 9.55 16.68 10.09
N PHE A 173 10.64 16.43 10.82
CA PHE A 173 10.78 15.27 11.70
C PHE A 173 10.45 15.54 13.19
N SER A 174 9.99 16.75 13.54
CA SER A 174 9.74 17.15 14.93
C SER A 174 8.55 16.45 15.60
N SER A 175 7.61 15.90 14.81
CA SER A 175 6.47 15.14 15.32
C SER A 175 5.92 14.19 14.28
N THR A 176 5.20 13.14 14.70
CA THR A 176 4.54 12.21 13.76
C THR A 176 3.62 12.93 12.79
N LYS A 177 2.90 13.96 13.25
CA LYS A 177 2.02 14.76 12.40
C LYS A 177 2.78 15.50 11.29
N ASN A 178 3.97 16.03 11.60
CA ASN A 178 4.79 16.76 10.62
C ASN A 178 5.45 15.80 9.63
N ILE A 179 5.86 14.62 10.08
CA ILE A 179 6.42 13.58 9.21
C ILE A 179 5.48 13.20 8.07
N PHE A 180 4.18 13.17 8.36
CA PHE A 180 3.14 12.83 7.38
C PHE A 180 2.49 14.06 6.75
N SER A 181 2.89 15.30 7.07
CA SER A 181 2.20 16.51 6.57
C SER A 181 2.37 16.74 5.07
N ASN A 182 3.50 16.28 4.51
CA ASN A 182 3.84 16.48 3.11
C ASN A 182 3.18 15.44 2.19
N ILE A 183 2.46 14.46 2.75
CA ILE A 183 1.71 13.46 1.98
C ILE A 183 0.25 13.48 2.40
N THR A 184 -0.62 13.70 1.43
CA THR A 184 -2.05 13.53 1.64
C THR A 184 -2.36 12.03 1.75
N LEU A 185 -2.87 11.57 2.89
CA LEU A 185 -3.14 10.16 3.15
C LEU A 185 -4.60 9.74 2.83
N PRO A 186 -4.83 8.51 2.36
CA PRO A 186 -6.17 8.01 2.01
C PRO A 186 -7.05 7.76 3.24
N ASN A 187 -8.22 8.40 3.32
CA ASN A 187 -9.12 8.28 4.47
C ASN A 187 -10.17 7.15 4.35
N CYS A 188 -9.82 6.02 3.73
CA CYS A 188 -10.76 4.91 3.59
C CYS A 188 -11.27 4.41 4.97
N PRO A 189 -12.50 3.86 5.06
CA PRO A 189 -13.52 3.79 4.00
C PRO A 189 -14.32 5.09 3.80
N ASN A 190 -14.01 6.17 4.53
CA ASN A 190 -14.70 7.46 4.35
C ASN A 190 -14.18 8.21 3.12
N CYS A 191 -14.77 7.94 1.95
CA CYS A 191 -14.38 8.57 0.69
C CYS A 191 -14.95 9.98 0.48
N GLU A 192 -16.02 10.37 1.17
CA GLU A 192 -16.72 11.64 0.92
C GLU A 192 -15.83 12.85 1.24
N ASP A 193 -15.15 12.77 2.39
CA ASP A 193 -14.22 13.78 2.89
C ASP A 193 -12.75 13.49 2.50
N CYS A 194 -12.51 12.51 1.63
CA CYS A 194 -11.16 12.11 1.25
C CYS A 194 -10.58 13.09 0.21
N LEU A 195 -9.48 13.75 0.57
CA LEU A 195 -8.76 14.67 -0.33
C LEU A 195 -8.19 13.99 -1.58
N LEU A 196 -8.08 12.65 -1.57
CA LEU A 196 -7.60 11.88 -2.71
C LEU A 196 -8.71 11.41 -3.66
N LYS A 197 -9.99 11.75 -3.41
CA LYS A 197 -11.14 11.18 -4.11
C LYS A 197 -11.09 11.35 -5.64
N ASP A 198 -10.63 12.50 -6.12
CA ASP A 198 -10.62 12.83 -7.55
C ASP A 198 -9.57 12.01 -8.32
N ASN A 199 -8.52 11.56 -7.64
CA ASN A 199 -7.47 10.73 -8.23
C ASN A 199 -7.61 9.24 -7.86
N CYS A 200 -8.52 8.90 -6.94
CA CYS A 200 -8.73 7.54 -6.45
C CYS A 200 -9.74 6.79 -7.33
N GLN A 201 -9.26 5.76 -8.00
CA GLN A 201 -10.05 4.89 -8.88
C GLN A 201 -10.66 3.69 -8.13
N THR A 202 -10.29 3.46 -6.86
CA THR A 202 -10.84 2.35 -6.08
C THR A 202 -12.36 2.46 -5.91
N ARG A 203 -12.87 3.64 -5.56
CA ARG A 203 -14.29 3.83 -5.26
C ARG A 203 -15.18 3.63 -6.50
N PRO A 204 -14.89 4.22 -7.67
CA PRO A 204 -15.61 3.91 -8.90
C PRO A 204 -15.57 2.41 -9.25
N ASN A 205 -14.39 1.77 -9.19
CA ASN A 205 -14.27 0.34 -9.49
C ASN A 205 -15.10 -0.53 -8.53
N PHE A 206 -15.13 -0.19 -7.25
CA PHE A 206 -15.95 -0.87 -6.26
C PHE A 206 -17.45 -0.69 -6.54
N ASN A 207 -17.89 0.52 -6.92
CA ASN A 207 -19.28 0.79 -7.28
C ASN A 207 -19.70 0.00 -8.54
N ILE A 208 -18.85 -0.07 -9.56
CA ILE A 208 -19.07 -0.91 -10.75
C ILE A 208 -19.21 -2.38 -10.34
N ALA A 209 -18.30 -2.89 -9.51
CA ALA A 209 -18.35 -4.28 -9.03
C ALA A 209 -19.64 -4.59 -8.25
N LEU A 210 -20.09 -3.67 -7.38
CA LEU A 210 -21.37 -3.79 -6.68
C LEU A 210 -22.57 -3.77 -7.65
N LYS A 211 -22.58 -2.85 -8.62
CA LYS A 211 -23.63 -2.79 -9.66
C LYS A 211 -23.70 -4.09 -10.46
N LEU A 212 -22.56 -4.70 -10.78
CA LEU A 212 -22.49 -5.99 -11.48
C LEU A 212 -22.98 -7.13 -10.60
N ASN A 213 -22.53 -7.23 -9.35
CA ASN A 213 -22.96 -8.26 -8.41
C ASN A 213 -24.47 -8.22 -8.16
N ASN A 214 -25.06 -7.04 -7.99
CA ASN A 214 -26.51 -6.88 -7.82
C ASN A 214 -27.32 -7.29 -9.06
N LYS A 215 -26.68 -7.33 -10.23
CA LYS A 215 -27.30 -7.78 -11.47
C LYS A 215 -27.01 -9.24 -11.80
N MET A 216 -26.15 -9.95 -11.05
CA MET A 216 -25.85 -11.38 -11.28
C MET A 216 -27.09 -12.29 -11.15
N ASP A 217 -28.12 -11.87 -10.42
CA ASP A 217 -29.39 -12.60 -10.32
C ASP A 217 -30.29 -12.44 -11.57
N ARG A 218 -29.86 -11.66 -12.57
CA ARG A 218 -30.62 -11.38 -13.80
C ARG A 218 -29.71 -11.43 -15.03
N THR A 219 -30.20 -11.98 -16.13
CA THR A 219 -29.46 -11.96 -17.40
C THR A 219 -29.36 -10.52 -17.92
N LEU A 220 -28.15 -9.94 -18.01
CA LEU A 220 -27.96 -8.61 -18.58
C LEU A 220 -28.03 -8.66 -20.11
N ASN A 221 -28.79 -7.73 -20.70
CA ASN A 221 -28.73 -7.50 -22.14
C ASN A 221 -27.45 -6.71 -22.47
N GLN A 222 -26.56 -7.31 -23.28
CA GLN A 222 -25.27 -6.74 -23.66
C GLN A 222 -25.36 -5.35 -24.30
N SER A 223 -26.43 -5.08 -25.04
CA SER A 223 -26.65 -3.77 -25.67
C SER A 223 -26.82 -2.63 -24.68
N ASN A 224 -27.11 -2.93 -23.41
CA ASN A 224 -27.27 -1.96 -22.32
C ASN A 224 -26.07 -1.92 -21.35
N LEU A 225 -24.95 -2.60 -21.66
CA LEU A 225 -23.77 -2.59 -20.79
C LEU A 225 -23.18 -1.19 -20.64
N ARG A 226 -23.23 -0.34 -21.68
CA ARG A 226 -22.73 1.03 -21.62
C ARG A 226 -23.37 1.85 -20.49
N VAL A 227 -24.66 1.64 -20.22
CA VAL A 227 -25.39 2.33 -19.14
C VAL A 227 -24.79 2.05 -17.76
N LEU A 228 -24.11 0.92 -17.56
CA LEU A 228 -23.41 0.61 -16.30
C LEU A 228 -22.16 1.47 -16.09
N PHE A 229 -21.54 1.92 -17.18
CA PHE A 229 -20.28 2.67 -17.18
C PHE A 229 -20.47 4.17 -17.42
N GLU A 230 -21.63 4.59 -17.94
CA GLU A 230 -21.95 6.00 -18.26
C GLU A 230 -22.30 6.88 -17.04
N SER A 231 -22.42 6.30 -15.84
CA SER A 231 -22.80 7.04 -14.61
C SER A 231 -21.61 7.48 -13.75
N GLU A 232 -20.37 7.21 -14.18
CA GLU A 232 -19.15 7.45 -13.39
C GLU A 232 -17.99 8.04 -14.21
N ILE A 233 -18.29 8.68 -15.34
CA ILE A 233 -17.36 9.54 -16.11
C ILE A 233 -17.73 11.00 -15.88
#